data_AF-A0A1G8V6V9-F1
#
_entry.id   AF-A0A1G8V6V9-F1
#
_cell.length_a   1.000
_cell.length_b   1.000
_cell.length_c   1.000
_cell.angle_alpha   90.00
_cell.angle_beta   90.00
_cell.angle_gamma   90.00
#
_symmetry.space_group_name_H-M   'P 1'
#
loop_
_entity.id
_entity.type
_entity.pdbx_description
1 polymer ?
#
loop_
_entity_poly.entity_id
_entity_poly.type
_entity_poly.pdbx_seq_one_letter_code
_entity_poly.pdbx_strand_id
1 'polypeptide(L)'
;MSDKHCPYCGQEETEENCGEAQAARKYICQVCDQSFGGTKDSPELHCDEVYFSHGGFFSGNQSLRIEERDGYADLTVSSPFSETEGGDVRFRIMLCEWMVIKTTLFYDLFVMDWQEAYNDPTILDGTQWELKLTFDDRESVKSVGSNAFPALYDDLLELFTPYFDQGAFERD
;
A
#
# COMPACT_ATOMS: atom_id res chain seq x y z
N MET A 1 16.70 -19.11 2.87
CA MET A 1 15.98 -18.03 3.57
C MET A 1 15.71 -16.95 2.54
N SER A 2 14.44 -16.64 2.32
CA SER A 2 14.04 -15.56 1.41
C SER A 2 14.33 -14.22 2.09
N ASP A 3 14.63 -13.18 1.32
CA ASP A 3 14.79 -11.80 1.82
C ASP A 3 13.42 -11.11 1.92
N LYS A 4 12.43 -11.83 2.46
CA LYS A 4 11.01 -11.45 2.41
C LYS A 4 10.45 -11.40 3.82
N HIS A 5 9.83 -10.29 4.15
CA HIS A 5 9.13 -10.08 5.41
C HIS A 5 7.71 -10.65 5.33
N CYS A 6 7.28 -11.31 6.41
CA CYS A 6 5.93 -11.84 6.51
C CYS A 6 4.91 -10.70 6.70
N PRO A 7 3.86 -10.58 5.85
CA PRO A 7 2.86 -9.52 5.98
C PRO A 7 2.02 -9.61 7.26
N TYR A 8 2.02 -10.77 7.93
CA TYR A 8 1.22 -11.02 9.13
C TYR A 8 1.94 -10.70 10.45
N CYS A 9 3.27 -10.87 10.50
CA CYS A 9 4.04 -10.69 11.74
C CYS A 9 5.35 -9.91 11.59
N GLY A 10 5.73 -9.51 10.37
CA GLY A 10 6.91 -8.69 10.07
C GLY A 10 8.25 -9.44 10.12
N GLN A 11 8.24 -10.74 10.38
CA GLN A 11 9.46 -11.54 10.53
C GLN A 11 10.07 -11.91 9.18
N GLU A 12 11.40 -11.99 9.13
CA GLU A 12 12.20 -12.29 7.93
C GLU A 12 12.40 -13.80 7.71
N GLU A 13 12.15 -14.63 8.72
CA GLU A 13 12.32 -16.08 8.63
C GLU A 13 11.22 -16.69 7.77
N THR A 14 11.40 -16.60 6.45
CA THR A 14 10.49 -17.11 5.45
C THR A 14 11.19 -18.08 4.52
N GLU A 15 10.45 -19.12 4.14
CA GLU A 15 10.91 -20.15 3.21
C GLU A 15 10.02 -20.18 1.99
N GLU A 16 10.60 -20.56 0.85
CA GLU A 16 9.82 -20.81 -0.35
C GLU A 16 9.04 -22.11 -0.19
N ASN A 17 7.76 -22.05 -0.52
CA ASN A 17 6.88 -23.19 -0.55
C ASN A 17 7.16 -24.00 -1.82
N CYS A 18 8.08 -24.96 -1.74
CA CYS A 18 8.50 -25.83 -2.84
C CYS A 18 7.48 -26.92 -3.24
N GLY A 19 6.22 -26.83 -2.79
CA GLY A 19 5.13 -27.70 -3.25
C GLY A 19 4.84 -27.50 -4.74
N GLU A 20 4.42 -28.57 -5.44
CA GLU A 20 4.25 -28.66 -6.90
C GLU A 20 3.77 -27.36 -7.57
N ALA A 21 4.45 -27.00 -8.69
CA ALA A 21 4.24 -26.03 -9.80
C ALA A 21 3.09 -24.98 -9.81
N GLN A 22 2.36 -24.79 -8.72
CA GLN A 22 1.11 -24.04 -8.57
C GLN A 22 0.73 -23.91 -7.09
N ALA A 23 1.71 -23.90 -6.17
CA ALA A 23 1.44 -23.56 -4.78
C ALA A 23 0.74 -22.20 -4.74
N ALA A 24 -0.52 -22.18 -4.30
CA ALA A 24 -1.36 -20.98 -4.26
C ALA A 24 -0.77 -19.84 -3.40
N ARG A 25 0.27 -20.16 -2.61
CA ARG A 25 1.04 -19.24 -1.75
C ARG A 25 2.52 -19.62 -1.85
N LYS A 26 3.35 -18.66 -2.30
CA LYS A 26 4.77 -18.86 -2.63
C LYS A 26 5.67 -18.96 -1.40
N TYR A 27 5.30 -18.34 -0.28
CA TYR A 27 6.15 -18.25 0.91
C TYR A 27 5.41 -18.77 2.14
N ILE A 28 6.17 -19.31 3.09
CA ILE A 28 5.70 -19.69 4.44
C ILE A 28 6.59 -19.05 5.50
N CYS A 29 5.99 -18.39 6.49
CA CYS A 29 6.69 -17.82 7.63
C CYS A 29 6.97 -18.89 8.68
N GLN A 30 8.21 -18.97 9.17
CA GLN A 30 8.66 -19.94 10.17
C GLN A 30 8.34 -19.53 11.61
N VAL A 31 7.80 -18.32 11.82
CA VAL A 31 7.45 -17.80 13.16
C VAL A 31 5.96 -17.89 13.44
N CYS A 32 5.12 -17.52 12.47
CA CYS A 32 3.66 -17.52 12.63
C CYS A 32 2.93 -18.60 11.82
N ASP A 33 3.69 -19.44 11.08
CA ASP A 33 3.21 -20.55 10.24
C ASP A 33 2.22 -20.15 9.11
N GLN A 34 2.06 -18.85 8.85
CA GLN A 34 1.20 -18.36 7.78
C GLN A 34 1.88 -18.42 6.41
N SER A 35 1.07 -18.65 5.37
CA SER A 35 1.53 -18.67 3.97
C SER A 35 1.01 -17.47 3.18
N PHE A 36 1.87 -16.88 2.34
CA PHE A 36 1.61 -15.61 1.63
C PHE A 36 2.29 -15.59 0.25
N GLY A 37 2.11 -14.50 -0.50
CA GLY A 37 2.66 -14.33 -1.85
C GLY A 37 1.91 -15.13 -2.91
N GLY A 38 0.60 -15.29 -2.71
CA GLY A 38 -0.30 -15.91 -3.69
C GLY A 38 -0.97 -14.84 -4.52
N THR A 39 -0.51 -14.62 -5.74
CA THR A 39 -1.09 -13.60 -6.62
C THR A 39 -1.83 -14.23 -7.79
N LYS A 40 -2.82 -13.49 -8.34
CA LYS A 40 -3.31 -13.71 -9.71
C LYS A 40 -2.12 -13.57 -10.69
N ASP A 41 -2.31 -13.92 -11.96
CA ASP A 41 -1.29 -13.74 -12.99
C ASP A 41 -0.87 -12.25 -13.08
N SER A 42 0.32 -11.94 -12.57
CA SER A 42 0.97 -10.62 -12.68
C SER A 42 0.10 -9.40 -12.28
N PRO A 43 -0.35 -9.26 -11.01
CA PRO A 43 -1.28 -8.21 -10.57
C PRO A 43 -0.78 -6.78 -10.82
N GLU A 44 0.52 -6.55 -10.86
CA GLU A 44 1.16 -5.28 -11.19
C GLU A 44 0.86 -4.81 -12.62
N LEU A 45 0.55 -5.72 -13.53
CA LEU A 45 0.17 -5.38 -14.90
C LEU A 45 -1.29 -4.96 -15.04
N HIS A 46 -2.12 -5.33 -14.06
CA HIS A 46 -3.57 -5.12 -14.08
C HIS A 46 -4.03 -4.03 -13.10
N CYS A 47 -3.16 -3.54 -12.22
CA CYS A 47 -3.49 -2.50 -11.26
C CYS A 47 -3.37 -1.11 -11.91
N ASP A 48 -4.52 -0.46 -12.11
CA ASP A 48 -4.65 0.84 -12.78
C ASP A 48 -4.61 2.03 -11.79
N GLU A 49 -5.08 1.82 -10.56
CA GLU A 49 -5.14 2.88 -9.54
C GLU A 49 -4.74 2.38 -8.16
N VAL A 50 -3.89 3.15 -7.48
CA VAL A 50 -3.63 3.04 -6.04
C VAL A 50 -4.12 4.30 -5.36
N TYR A 51 -4.95 4.12 -4.34
CA TYR A 51 -5.34 5.17 -3.41
C TYR A 51 -4.84 4.79 -2.02
N PHE A 52 -4.14 5.72 -1.37
CA PHE A 52 -3.74 5.57 0.01
C PHE A 52 -4.10 6.83 0.79
N SER A 53 -4.70 6.67 1.95
CA SER A 53 -4.91 7.77 2.90
C SER A 53 -4.49 7.36 4.29
N HIS A 54 -3.95 8.31 5.02
CA HIS A 54 -3.70 8.16 6.44
C HIS A 54 -3.84 9.52 7.14
N GLY A 55 -4.28 9.49 8.38
CA GLY A 55 -4.47 10.72 9.13
C GLY A 55 -5.06 10.49 10.49
N GLY A 56 -4.88 11.48 11.36
CA GLY A 56 -5.37 11.45 12.72
C GLY A 56 -6.14 12.72 13.06
N PHE A 57 -6.95 12.64 14.11
CA PHE A 57 -7.82 13.72 14.57
C PHE A 57 -7.07 15.07 14.74
N PHE A 58 -5.81 15.03 15.19
CA PHE A 58 -5.01 16.23 15.47
C PHE A 58 -4.05 16.64 14.33
N SER A 59 -3.76 15.75 13.38
CA SER A 59 -2.73 15.97 12.35
C SER A 59 -3.29 16.20 10.95
N GLY A 60 -4.62 16.12 10.78
CA GLY A 60 -5.26 16.16 9.47
C GLY A 60 -5.22 14.81 8.76
N ASN A 61 -5.80 14.76 7.56
CA ASN A 61 -5.85 13.57 6.70
C ASN A 61 -5.17 13.87 5.37
N GLN A 62 -4.11 13.12 5.08
CA GLN A 62 -3.43 13.18 3.79
C GLN A 62 -3.79 11.94 2.98
N SER A 63 -3.90 12.13 1.67
CA SER A 63 -4.11 11.04 0.75
C SER A 63 -3.28 11.24 -0.51
N LEU A 64 -2.90 10.14 -1.11
CA LEU A 64 -2.36 10.09 -2.46
C LEU A 64 -3.23 9.19 -3.31
N ARG A 65 -3.33 9.55 -4.58
CA ARG A 65 -3.96 8.75 -5.62
C ARG A 65 -3.02 8.71 -6.81
N ILE A 66 -2.66 7.51 -7.24
CA ILE A 66 -1.86 7.29 -8.45
C ILE A 66 -2.74 6.55 -9.45
N GLU A 67 -2.91 7.13 -10.64
CA GLU A 67 -3.70 6.53 -11.71
C GLU A 67 -2.87 6.41 -12.99
N GLU A 68 -2.83 5.22 -13.56
CA GLU A 68 -2.15 4.98 -14.82
C GLU A 68 -2.87 5.70 -15.99
N ARG A 69 -2.07 6.25 -16.91
CA ARG A 69 -2.48 6.94 -18.12
C ARG A 69 -1.62 6.46 -19.29
N ASP A 70 -1.98 6.87 -20.50
CA ASP A 70 -1.20 6.56 -21.69
C ASP A 70 0.20 7.22 -21.63
N GLY A 71 1.22 6.42 -21.28
CA GLY A 71 2.62 6.82 -21.23
C GLY A 71 3.15 7.39 -19.90
N TYR A 72 2.30 7.54 -18.87
CA TYR A 72 2.68 8.07 -17.54
C TYR A 72 1.63 7.68 -16.49
N ALA A 73 1.85 8.02 -15.22
CA ALA A 73 0.80 7.97 -14.21
C ALA A 73 0.58 9.36 -13.57
N ASP A 74 -0.68 9.75 -13.38
CA ASP A 74 -1.06 10.95 -12.64
C ASP A 74 -0.99 10.63 -11.15
N LEU A 75 -0.19 11.39 -10.40
CA LEU A 75 -0.12 11.31 -8.95
C LEU A 75 -0.77 12.56 -8.36
N THR A 76 -1.81 12.38 -7.55
CA THR A 76 -2.53 13.46 -6.87
C THR A 76 -2.31 13.32 -5.37
N VAL A 77 -1.82 14.37 -4.70
CA VAL A 77 -1.65 14.43 -3.24
C VAL A 77 -2.62 15.45 -2.67
N SER A 78 -3.42 15.05 -1.69
CA SER A 78 -4.34 15.95 -0.96
C SER A 78 -3.63 16.69 0.18
N SER A 79 -4.12 17.88 0.51
CA SER A 79 -3.64 18.63 1.67
C SER A 79 -4.14 17.95 2.96
N PRO A 80 -3.33 17.91 4.04
CA PRO A 80 -3.78 17.45 5.36
C PRO A 80 -4.92 18.30 5.94
N PHE A 81 -5.00 19.57 5.52
CA PHE A 81 -5.93 20.57 6.05
C PHE A 81 -6.76 21.17 4.91
N SER A 82 -8.08 21.18 5.06
CA SER A 82 -9.03 21.64 4.04
C SER A 82 -9.06 23.16 3.85
N GLU A 83 -8.46 23.94 4.75
CA GLU A 83 -8.63 25.40 4.84
C GLU A 83 -7.41 26.22 4.38
N THR A 84 -6.25 25.60 4.14
CA THR A 84 -5.09 26.30 3.58
C THR A 84 -5.24 26.44 2.07
N GLU A 85 -5.03 27.65 1.53
CA GLU A 85 -4.97 27.92 0.10
C GLU A 85 -3.88 27.04 -0.54
N GLY A 86 -4.29 25.90 -1.09
CA GLY A 86 -3.38 24.88 -1.59
C GLY A 86 -4.15 23.59 -1.78
N GLY A 87 -4.91 23.52 -2.87
CA GLY A 87 -5.69 22.33 -3.23
C GLY A 87 -4.83 21.09 -3.47
N ASP A 88 -5.44 20.06 -4.02
CA ASP A 88 -4.70 18.85 -4.41
C ASP A 88 -3.57 19.22 -5.38
N VAL A 89 -2.36 18.75 -5.09
CA VAL A 89 -1.22 18.92 -5.99
C VAL A 89 -1.16 17.71 -6.90
N ARG A 90 -0.88 17.96 -8.18
CA ARG A 90 -0.80 16.91 -9.20
C ARG A 90 0.58 16.87 -9.83
N PHE A 91 1.17 15.69 -9.80
CA PHE A 91 2.43 15.37 -10.43
C PHE A 91 2.22 14.32 -11.52
N ARG A 92 3.19 14.22 -12.42
CA ARG A 92 3.29 13.07 -13.32
C ARG A 92 4.52 12.28 -12.95
N ILE A 93 4.34 10.99 -12.74
CA ILE A 93 5.44 10.04 -12.57
C ILE A 93 5.59 9.21 -13.84
N MET A 94 6.81 8.73 -14.09
CA MET A 94 7.06 7.87 -15.24
C MET A 94 6.48 6.47 -15.00
N LEU A 95 6.12 5.76 -16.07
CA LEU A 95 5.63 4.37 -15.95
C LEU A 95 6.64 3.42 -15.29
N CYS A 96 7.94 3.69 -15.42
CA CYS A 96 8.96 2.90 -14.72
C CYS A 96 8.90 3.10 -13.20
N GLU A 97 8.72 4.33 -12.73
CA GLU A 97 8.54 4.65 -11.32
C GLU A 97 7.24 4.06 -10.78
N TRP A 98 6.16 4.18 -11.57
CA TRP A 98 4.89 3.53 -11.24
C TRP A 98 5.01 2.01 -11.13
N MET A 99 5.75 1.38 -12.04
CA MET A 99 6.02 -0.06 -11.98
C MET A 99 6.79 -0.44 -10.70
N VAL A 100 7.77 0.36 -10.27
CA VAL A 100 8.50 0.13 -9.01
C VAL A 100 7.52 0.11 -7.83
N ILE A 101 6.65 1.12 -7.72
CA ILE A 101 5.62 1.18 -6.68
C ILE A 101 4.74 -0.08 -6.71
N LYS A 102 4.22 -0.47 -7.89
CA LYS A 102 3.38 -1.66 -8.03
C LYS A 102 4.14 -2.92 -7.60
N THR A 103 5.40 -3.08 -8.04
CA THR A 103 6.19 -4.25 -7.65
C THR A 103 6.44 -4.31 -6.15
N THR A 104 6.73 -3.19 -5.50
CA THR A 104 6.92 -3.15 -4.04
C THR A 104 5.62 -3.50 -3.32
N LEU A 105 4.49 -2.93 -3.71
CA LEU A 105 3.18 -3.25 -3.13
C LEU A 105 2.87 -4.75 -3.22
N PHE A 106 3.00 -5.35 -4.40
CA PHE A 106 2.57 -6.74 -4.63
C PHE A 106 3.58 -7.80 -4.19
N TYR A 107 4.89 -7.52 -4.26
CA TYR A 107 5.93 -8.54 -4.10
C TYR A 107 6.85 -8.35 -2.89
N ASP A 108 6.84 -7.16 -2.27
CA ASP A 108 7.61 -6.90 -1.05
C ASP A 108 6.67 -6.73 0.15
N LEU A 109 5.60 -5.94 -0.01
CA LEU A 109 4.61 -5.69 1.05
C LEU A 109 3.46 -6.71 1.07
N PHE A 110 3.31 -7.47 0.00
CA PHE A 110 2.26 -8.49 -0.17
C PHE A 110 0.87 -7.96 0.20
N VAL A 111 0.51 -6.77 -0.28
CA VAL A 111 -0.74 -6.09 0.11
C VAL A 111 -2.02 -6.86 -0.20
N MET A 112 -1.95 -7.84 -1.11
CA MET A 112 -3.05 -8.75 -1.44
C MET A 112 -3.34 -9.78 -0.32
N ASP A 113 -2.40 -9.95 0.61
CA ASP A 113 -2.49 -10.86 1.75
C ASP A 113 -2.92 -10.16 3.04
N TRP A 114 -3.10 -8.83 2.99
CA TRP A 114 -3.58 -8.04 4.12
C TRP A 114 -5.06 -8.32 4.40
N GLN A 115 -5.45 -8.17 5.66
CA GLN A 115 -6.86 -8.25 6.08
C GLN A 115 -7.63 -7.02 5.57
N GLU A 116 -8.92 -7.21 5.28
CA GLU A 116 -9.77 -6.10 4.82
C GLU A 116 -9.90 -4.98 5.86
N ALA A 117 -9.79 -5.29 7.15
CA ALA A 117 -9.97 -4.32 8.23
C ALA A 117 -9.09 -4.59 9.45
N TYR A 118 -8.42 -3.55 9.95
CA TYR A 118 -7.59 -3.55 11.17
C TYR A 118 -8.13 -2.52 12.16
N ASN A 119 -8.89 -2.94 13.17
CA ASN A 119 -9.50 -2.02 14.13
C ASN A 119 -9.08 -2.34 15.56
N ASP A 120 -8.47 -1.38 16.25
CA ASP A 120 -8.32 -1.40 17.70
C ASP A 120 -9.36 -0.47 18.35
N PRO A 121 -10.47 -1.03 18.89
CA PRO A 121 -11.53 -0.24 19.50
C PRO A 121 -11.15 0.35 20.87
N THR A 122 -9.99 -0.01 21.42
CA THR A 122 -9.53 0.47 22.73
C THR A 122 -8.89 1.86 22.65
N ILE A 123 -8.56 2.31 21.44
CA ILE A 123 -7.99 3.63 21.16
C ILE A 123 -9.05 4.46 20.44
N LEU A 124 -9.56 5.49 21.14
CA LEU A 124 -10.68 6.32 20.67
C LEU A 124 -10.24 7.43 19.70
N ASP A 125 -9.05 7.99 19.93
CA ASP A 125 -8.47 9.05 19.11
C ASP A 125 -7.11 8.59 18.60
N GLY A 126 -6.95 8.49 17.29
CA GLY A 126 -5.66 8.15 16.70
C GLY A 126 -5.71 8.14 15.17
N THR A 127 -4.98 7.21 14.56
CA THR A 127 -4.76 7.18 13.11
C THR A 127 -5.78 6.28 12.43
N GLN A 128 -6.42 6.82 11.41
CA GLN A 128 -7.21 6.08 10.43
C GLN A 128 -6.44 6.00 9.13
N TRP A 129 -6.59 4.89 8.41
CA TRP A 129 -5.95 4.69 7.12
C TRP A 129 -6.79 3.83 6.19
N GLU A 130 -6.56 4.00 4.89
CA GLU A 130 -7.15 3.20 3.82
C GLU A 130 -6.12 3.01 2.72
N LEU A 131 -5.92 1.77 2.31
CA LEU A 131 -5.25 1.40 1.07
C LEU A 131 -6.28 0.75 0.15
N LYS A 132 -6.40 1.25 -1.08
CA LYS A 132 -7.29 0.71 -2.10
C LYS A 132 -6.53 0.54 -3.41
N LEU A 133 -6.67 -0.64 -4.00
CA LEU A 133 -6.10 -1.03 -5.29
C LEU A 133 -7.27 -1.26 -6.23
N THR A 134 -7.25 -0.65 -7.42
CA THR A 134 -8.28 -0.84 -8.44
C THR A 134 -7.64 -1.45 -9.69
N PHE A 135 -8.25 -2.52 -10.19
CA PHE A 135 -7.76 -3.28 -11.34
C PHE A 135 -8.53 -2.94 -12.63
N ASP A 136 -8.02 -3.39 -13.77
CA ASP A 136 -8.55 -3.17 -15.12
C ASP A 136 -10.01 -3.63 -15.31
N ASP A 137 -10.43 -4.68 -14.63
CA ASP A 137 -11.80 -5.17 -14.55
C ASP A 137 -12.72 -4.34 -13.65
N ARG A 138 -12.18 -3.27 -13.06
CA ARG A 138 -12.80 -2.41 -12.03
C ARG A 138 -13.12 -3.13 -10.72
N GLU A 139 -12.61 -4.34 -10.51
CA GLU A 139 -12.54 -4.91 -9.17
C GLU A 139 -11.60 -4.05 -8.33
N SER A 140 -11.93 -3.88 -7.06
CA SER A 140 -11.07 -3.17 -6.12
C SER A 140 -10.89 -3.96 -4.86
N VAL A 141 -9.64 -4.08 -4.41
CA VAL A 141 -9.28 -4.63 -3.12
C VAL A 141 -8.96 -3.47 -2.20
N LYS A 142 -9.51 -3.52 -0.98
CA LYS A 142 -9.28 -2.48 0.03
C LYS A 142 -8.87 -3.10 1.35
N SER A 143 -7.95 -2.43 2.03
CA SER A 143 -7.59 -2.66 3.42
C SER A 143 -7.76 -1.33 4.16
N VAL A 144 -8.48 -1.36 5.28
CA VAL A 144 -8.70 -0.17 6.10
C VAL A 144 -8.23 -0.42 7.52
N GLY A 145 -7.95 0.65 8.26
CA GLY A 145 -7.75 0.49 9.69
C GLY A 145 -7.96 1.74 10.51
N SER A 146 -8.14 1.49 11.80
CA SER A 146 -8.32 2.48 12.86
C SER A 146 -7.50 2.02 14.06
N ASN A 147 -6.35 2.67 14.28
CA ASN A 147 -5.41 2.38 15.37
C ASN A 147 -4.80 0.97 15.39
N ALA A 148 -5.08 0.15 14.38
CA ALA A 148 -4.41 -1.11 14.15
C ALA A 148 -3.88 -1.14 12.71
N PHE A 149 -2.77 -1.84 12.53
CA PHE A 149 -1.97 -1.78 11.31
C PHE A 149 -1.44 -3.18 10.96
N PRO A 150 -1.28 -3.49 9.66
CA PRO A 150 -0.53 -4.67 9.23
C PRO A 150 0.93 -4.57 9.66
N ALA A 151 1.63 -5.70 9.69
CA ALA A 151 3.00 -5.74 10.17
C ALA A 151 3.97 -4.90 9.32
N LEU A 152 3.68 -4.74 8.02
CA LEU A 152 4.49 -3.99 7.05
C LEU A 152 3.89 -2.61 6.74
N TYR A 153 3.10 -2.06 7.66
CA TYR A 153 2.47 -0.75 7.48
C TYR A 153 3.51 0.38 7.43
N ASP A 154 4.55 0.29 8.26
CA ASP A 154 5.61 1.31 8.28
C ASP A 154 6.37 1.34 6.95
N ASP A 155 6.64 0.17 6.34
CA ASP A 155 7.27 0.10 5.02
C ASP A 155 6.38 0.70 3.91
N LEU A 156 5.05 0.56 4.03
CA LEU A 156 4.10 1.25 3.13
C LEU A 156 4.19 2.77 3.30
N LEU A 157 4.30 3.27 4.53
CA LEU A 157 4.49 4.69 4.80
C LEU A 157 5.82 5.20 4.24
N GLU A 158 6.91 4.44 4.42
CA GLU A 158 8.22 4.79 3.85
C GLU A 158 8.18 4.87 2.32
N LEU A 159 7.47 3.95 1.66
CA LEU A 159 7.26 3.99 0.21
C LEU A 159 6.57 5.28 -0.25
N PHE A 160 5.61 5.79 0.51
CA PHE A 160 4.78 6.92 0.10
C PHE A 160 5.20 8.29 0.65
N THR A 161 6.01 8.32 1.71
CA THR A 161 6.50 9.55 2.35
C THR A 161 7.13 10.54 1.35
N PRO A 162 7.99 10.13 0.40
CA PRO A 162 8.60 11.07 -0.55
C PRO A 162 7.56 11.86 -1.39
N TYR A 163 6.42 11.24 -1.71
CA TYR A 163 5.35 11.87 -2.49
C TYR A 163 4.55 12.87 -1.65
N PHE A 164 4.32 12.54 -0.37
CA PHE A 164 3.69 13.48 0.56
C PHE A 164 4.58 14.70 0.81
N ASP A 165 5.89 14.50 1.00
CA ASP A 165 6.86 15.56 1.19
C ASP A 165 6.96 16.47 -0.04
N GLN A 166 6.99 15.89 -1.24
CA GLN A 166 6.94 16.65 -2.49
C GLN A 166 5.64 17.46 -2.61
N GLY A 167 4.51 16.85 -2.25
CA GLY A 167 3.21 17.52 -2.18
C GLY A 167 3.21 18.70 -1.22
N ALA A 168 3.88 18.61 -0.07
CA ALA A 168 4.02 19.70 0.88
C ALA A 168 4.90 20.83 0.32
N PHE A 169 6.07 20.49 -0.23
CA PHE A 169 7.01 21.46 -0.81
C PHE A 169 6.39 22.30 -1.93
N GLU A 170 5.56 21.69 -2.79
CA GLU A 170 4.96 22.39 -3.94
C GLU A 170 3.78 23.29 -3.56
N ARG A 171 3.34 23.27 -2.28
CA ARG A 171 2.33 24.20 -1.73
C ARG A 171 2.95 25.41 -1.03
N ASP A 172 4.23 25.36 -0.66
CA ASP A 172 4.97 26.44 0.00
C ASP A 172 5.51 27.46 -1.02
#